data_AF-A0A836Q230-F1
#
_entry.id   AF-A0A836Q230-F1
#
_cell.length_a   1.000
_cell.length_b   1.000
_cell.length_c   1.000
_cell.angle_alpha   90.00
_cell.angle_beta   90.00
_cell.angle_gamma   90.00
#
_symmetry.space_group_name_H-M   'P 1'
#
loop_
_entity.id
_entity.type
_entity.pdbx_description
1 polymer ?
#
loop_
_entity_poly.entity_id
_entity_poly.type
_entity_poly.pdbx_seq_one_letter_code
_entity_poly.pdbx_strand_id
1 'polypeptide(L)'
;MSSKPGNDATDSRIVNPSPSGDADLGNTLRSNPMDFSATLKLAAGGQTGTDAATRQFDGQNGPPVIVDSAVCRDANNNGKNDVLSTVSQNGKVVREKMECGPDNVVAYDDKGQAHRFPDQKITKLPVDFSGIPDWRLKQVNGQADGLINKYKDGLKPDGTKDGEIGFNDISNIMKDIGKMENLTEVEKCRLWSEVKLRLGARGVPILDKDEKPEMVDSWHGKKDIGHALITMDDGYHGNFLINKTPEEATKAIQAHEDGSDDTKRSIVGEAMFRGALLVYGINKGDVYASEGQLRALRELRSKGTFSAYAEEWTRQFVRPEIDQYGKPR
;
A
#
# COMPACT_ATOMS: atom_id res chain seq x y z
N MET A 1 -70.92 -4.82 26.59
CA MET A 1 -70.75 -3.81 25.53
C MET A 1 -69.61 -2.88 25.94
N SER A 2 -68.61 -2.73 25.06
CA SER A 2 -67.57 -1.67 25.01
C SER A 2 -66.63 -1.49 26.22
N SER A 3 -65.37 -1.10 26.10
CA SER A 3 -64.31 -1.10 25.08
C SER A 3 -63.05 -0.64 25.84
N LYS A 4 -61.89 -1.25 25.54
CA LYS A 4 -60.53 -0.77 25.89
C LYS A 4 -60.23 0.61 25.22
N PRO A 5 -58.98 1.11 25.16
CA PRO A 5 -58.04 1.65 26.17
C PRO A 5 -57.47 3.01 25.67
N GLY A 6 -56.37 3.53 26.27
CA GLY A 6 -55.59 4.62 25.63
C GLY A 6 -54.34 5.05 26.41
N ASN A 7 -53.25 4.30 26.25
CA ASN A 7 -51.87 4.77 26.46
C ASN A 7 -51.31 5.05 25.06
N ASP A 8 -51.03 6.32 24.74
CA ASP A 8 -50.29 6.71 23.52
C ASP A 8 -48.92 7.25 23.92
N ALA A 9 -47.93 6.35 23.97
CA ALA A 9 -46.55 6.69 23.70
C ALA A 9 -46.31 6.34 22.22
N THR A 10 -45.94 7.34 21.43
CA THR A 10 -45.76 7.29 19.99
C THR A 10 -44.70 6.27 19.58
N ASP A 11 -45.17 5.09 19.18
CA ASP A 11 -44.46 4.10 18.38
C ASP A 11 -44.44 4.59 16.92
N SER A 12 -43.37 5.25 16.52
CA SER A 12 -43.12 5.55 15.10
C SER A 12 -42.74 4.26 14.38
N ARG A 13 -43.77 3.47 14.03
CA ARG A 13 -43.69 2.36 13.08
C ARG A 13 -43.08 2.88 11.77
N ILE A 14 -41.88 2.39 11.46
CA ILE A 14 -41.41 2.36 10.08
C ILE A 14 -42.35 1.42 9.33
N VAL A 15 -43.25 2.01 8.55
CA VAL A 15 -44.09 1.29 7.60
C VAL A 15 -43.16 0.76 6.52
N ASN A 16 -43.04 -0.56 6.39
CA ASN A 16 -42.42 -1.19 5.22
C ASN A 16 -43.29 -0.91 3.99
N PRO A 17 -42.84 -0.12 3.00
CA PRO A 17 -43.50 -0.12 1.71
C PRO A 17 -43.11 -1.40 0.99
N SER A 18 -44.10 -2.07 0.42
CA SER A 18 -43.87 -3.16 -0.53
C SER A 18 -43.05 -2.63 -1.72
N PRO A 19 -42.07 -3.37 -2.25
CA PRO A 19 -41.18 -2.88 -3.30
C PRO A 19 -41.93 -2.85 -4.64
N SER A 20 -42.52 -1.70 -4.97
CA SER A 20 -43.03 -1.43 -6.30
C SER A 20 -41.90 -0.86 -7.18
N GLY A 21 -41.24 -1.74 -7.93
CA GLY A 21 -40.49 -1.40 -9.14
C GLY A 21 -38.99 -1.13 -8.97
N ASP A 22 -38.17 -1.96 -9.62
CA ASP A 22 -36.71 -1.82 -9.76
C ASP A 22 -36.24 -0.43 -10.26
N ALA A 23 -37.15 0.36 -10.85
CA ALA A 23 -36.88 1.71 -11.32
C ALA A 23 -36.67 2.73 -10.18
N ASP A 24 -37.26 2.52 -8.99
CA ASP A 24 -37.19 3.49 -7.88
C ASP A 24 -35.93 3.30 -7.01
N LEU A 25 -35.39 2.08 -6.98
CA LEU A 25 -34.14 1.78 -6.29
C LEU A 25 -32.95 2.49 -6.96
N GLY A 26 -32.94 2.51 -8.30
CA GLY A 26 -31.88 3.13 -9.09
C GLY A 26 -31.77 4.65 -8.94
N ASN A 27 -32.89 5.34 -8.74
CA ASN A 27 -32.89 6.78 -8.50
C ASN A 27 -32.47 7.13 -7.07
N THR A 28 -32.92 6.35 -6.09
CA THR A 28 -32.54 6.54 -4.67
C THR A 28 -31.04 6.30 -4.44
N LEU A 29 -30.42 5.37 -5.18
CA LEU A 29 -28.98 5.07 -5.10
C LEU A 29 -28.06 6.18 -5.62
N ARG A 30 -28.56 7.08 -6.49
CA ARG A 30 -27.74 8.11 -7.15
C ARG A 30 -27.84 9.49 -6.52
N SER A 31 -28.84 9.75 -5.68
CA SER A 31 -29.12 11.09 -5.15
C SER A 31 -28.39 11.45 -3.86
N ASN A 32 -27.91 10.49 -3.07
CA ASN A 32 -27.22 10.80 -1.80
C ASN A 32 -26.23 9.69 -1.36
N PRO A 33 -24.94 9.98 -1.11
CA PRO A 33 -23.94 8.97 -0.70
C PRO A 33 -24.26 8.28 0.63
N MET A 34 -24.98 8.95 1.54
CA MET A 34 -25.40 8.40 2.82
C MET A 34 -26.51 7.35 2.67
N ASP A 35 -27.33 7.43 1.62
CA ASP A 35 -28.45 6.52 1.37
C ASP A 35 -27.98 5.19 0.76
N PHE A 36 -26.82 5.16 0.10
CA PHE A 36 -26.22 3.93 -0.44
C PHE A 36 -25.90 2.91 0.66
N SER A 37 -25.30 3.37 1.76
CA SER A 37 -24.97 2.54 2.93
C SER A 37 -26.23 1.98 3.61
N ALA A 38 -27.25 2.82 3.80
CA ALA A 38 -28.51 2.42 4.42
C ALA A 38 -29.28 1.42 3.55
N THR A 39 -29.30 1.63 2.23
CA THR A 39 -29.97 0.75 1.27
C THR A 39 -29.29 -0.62 1.17
N LEU A 40 -27.95 -0.68 1.21
CA LEU A 40 -27.20 -1.94 1.27
C LEU A 40 -27.47 -2.73 2.54
N LYS A 41 -27.59 -2.05 3.69
CA LYS A 41 -27.98 -2.70 4.96
C LYS A 41 -29.40 -3.27 4.91
N LEU A 42 -30.34 -2.57 4.26
CA LEU A 42 -31.72 -3.04 4.08
C LEU A 42 -31.79 -4.25 3.14
N ALA A 43 -31.01 -4.24 2.05
CA ALA A 43 -30.92 -5.36 1.11
C ALA A 43 -30.26 -6.60 1.75
N ALA A 44 -29.26 -6.41 2.63
CA ALA A 44 -28.61 -7.49 3.37
C ALA A 44 -29.51 -8.06 4.50
N GLY A 45 -30.31 -7.21 5.16
CA GLY A 45 -31.22 -7.60 6.24
C GLY A 45 -32.45 -8.42 5.78
N GLY A 46 -32.77 -8.41 4.49
CA GLY A 46 -33.90 -9.15 3.90
C GLY A 46 -33.57 -10.56 3.39
N GLN A 47 -32.31 -11.00 3.39
CA GLN A 47 -31.91 -12.30 2.84
C GLN A 47 -31.94 -13.41 3.92
N THR A 48 -33.04 -14.17 3.97
CA THR A 48 -33.06 -15.46 4.69
C THR A 48 -32.74 -16.60 3.72
N GLY A 49 -31.50 -17.12 3.76
CA GLY A 49 -31.03 -18.22 2.91
C GLY A 49 -29.53 -18.49 3.07
N THR A 50 -29.05 -19.63 2.54
CA THR A 50 -27.68 -20.18 2.65
C THR A 50 -26.60 -19.40 1.88
N ASP A 51 -26.85 -18.15 1.51
CA ASP A 51 -25.90 -17.32 0.77
C ASP A 51 -24.88 -16.70 1.72
N ALA A 52 -23.78 -17.43 1.95
CA ALA A 52 -22.66 -17.00 2.79
C ALA A 52 -21.90 -15.78 2.23
N ALA A 53 -22.13 -15.41 0.96
CA ALA A 53 -21.40 -14.35 0.26
C ALA A 53 -21.77 -12.92 0.71
N THR A 54 -22.90 -12.72 1.39
CA THR A 54 -23.39 -11.38 1.78
C THR A 54 -23.23 -11.06 3.27
N ARG A 55 -22.71 -11.99 4.10
CA ARG A 55 -22.57 -11.80 5.56
C ARG A 55 -21.34 -11.00 6.01
N GLN A 56 -20.46 -10.57 5.10
CA GLN A 56 -19.25 -9.79 5.43
C GLN A 56 -19.44 -8.26 5.35
N PHE A 57 -20.67 -7.78 5.48
CA PHE A 57 -20.96 -6.34 5.55
C PHE A 57 -21.05 -5.86 7.01
N ASP A 58 -19.93 -5.42 7.59
CA ASP A 58 -19.93 -4.71 8.89
C ASP A 58 -19.78 -3.18 8.74
N GLY A 59 -19.45 -2.70 7.54
CA GLY A 59 -19.25 -1.28 7.25
C GLY A 59 -17.97 -0.67 7.87
N GLN A 60 -17.08 -1.47 8.45
CA GLN A 60 -15.78 -1.01 8.96
C GLN A 60 -14.66 -1.10 7.90
N ASN A 61 -14.81 -1.97 6.88
CA ASN A 61 -13.74 -2.28 5.92
C ASN A 61 -13.95 -1.73 4.50
N GLY A 62 -14.57 -0.55 4.35
CA GLY A 62 -14.77 0.09 3.04
C GLY A 62 -15.74 -0.66 2.11
N PRO A 63 -15.97 -0.16 0.88
CA PRO A 63 -16.90 -0.78 -0.07
C PRO A 63 -16.40 -2.18 -0.51
N PRO A 64 -17.32 -3.14 -0.73
CA PRO A 64 -16.96 -4.49 -1.15
C PRO A 64 -16.21 -4.47 -2.49
N VAL A 65 -15.11 -5.20 -2.55
CA VAL A 65 -14.49 -5.56 -3.82
C VAL A 65 -15.27 -6.77 -4.36
N ILE A 66 -16.01 -6.59 -5.45
CA ILE A 66 -16.61 -7.71 -6.18
C ILE A 66 -15.45 -8.51 -6.77
N VAL A 67 -15.17 -9.67 -6.17
CA VAL A 67 -14.22 -10.64 -6.70
C VAL A 67 -14.93 -11.34 -7.85
N ASP A 68 -14.55 -11.02 -9.08
CA ASP A 68 -15.07 -11.69 -10.27
C ASP A 68 -14.38 -13.06 -10.41
N SER A 69 -14.67 -13.98 -9.49
CA SER A 69 -14.14 -15.35 -9.45
C SER A 69 -15.12 -16.37 -10.03
N ALA A 70 -15.81 -15.99 -11.12
CA ALA A 70 -16.74 -16.88 -11.83
C ALA A 70 -16.06 -18.14 -12.43
N VAL A 71 -14.72 -18.17 -12.54
CA VAL A 71 -13.98 -19.27 -13.18
C VAL A 71 -13.73 -20.47 -12.25
N CYS A 72 -14.00 -20.36 -10.94
CA CYS A 72 -13.73 -21.45 -9.97
C CYS A 72 -14.96 -22.32 -9.67
N ARG A 73 -16.08 -22.12 -10.38
CA ARG A 73 -17.36 -22.81 -10.15
C ARG A 73 -17.65 -23.90 -11.17
N ASP A 74 -16.69 -24.79 -11.46
CA ASP A 74 -17.02 -26.00 -12.22
C ASP A 74 -17.58 -27.10 -11.29
N ALA A 75 -18.91 -27.05 -11.18
CA ALA A 75 -19.95 -28.07 -11.08
C ALA A 75 -19.74 -29.49 -10.49
N ASN A 76 -18.56 -29.96 -10.09
CA ASN A 76 -18.39 -31.34 -9.58
C ASN A 76 -17.69 -31.47 -8.21
N ASN A 77 -17.13 -30.40 -7.64
CA ASN A 77 -16.48 -30.43 -6.33
C ASN A 77 -17.02 -29.35 -5.39
N ASN A 78 -18.17 -29.58 -4.74
CA ASN A 78 -18.66 -28.99 -3.47
C ASN A 78 -18.13 -27.60 -2.97
N GLY A 79 -17.81 -26.65 -3.85
CA GLY A 79 -17.37 -25.29 -3.49
C GLY A 79 -16.13 -25.19 -2.61
N LYS A 80 -15.25 -26.21 -2.56
CA LYS A 80 -13.99 -26.14 -1.81
C LYS A 80 -12.86 -25.74 -2.75
N ASN A 81 -12.30 -24.55 -2.55
CA ASN A 81 -10.99 -24.23 -3.11
C ASN A 81 -9.97 -25.06 -2.32
N ASP A 82 -9.50 -26.16 -2.89
CA ASP A 82 -8.58 -27.05 -2.22
C ASP A 82 -7.15 -26.45 -2.20
N VAL A 83 -6.42 -26.73 -1.11
CA VAL A 83 -5.02 -26.31 -0.95
C VAL A 83 -4.15 -27.27 -1.77
N LEU A 84 -3.49 -26.74 -2.80
CA LEU A 84 -2.61 -27.50 -3.68
C LEU A 84 -1.28 -27.86 -2.99
N SER A 85 -0.69 -26.91 -2.26
CA SER A 85 0.56 -27.12 -1.53
C SER A 85 0.72 -26.11 -0.39
N THR A 86 1.66 -26.35 0.52
CA THR A 86 1.96 -25.45 1.63
C THR A 86 3.43 -25.08 1.69
N VAL A 87 3.71 -23.87 2.15
CA VAL A 87 5.05 -23.41 2.51
C VAL A 87 5.14 -23.38 4.03
N SER A 88 6.16 -24.02 4.59
CA SER A 88 6.41 -24.04 6.03
C SER A 88 7.68 -23.24 6.39
N GLN A 89 7.61 -22.46 7.47
CA GLN A 89 8.75 -21.78 8.08
C GLN A 89 8.72 -22.01 9.59
N ASN A 90 9.86 -22.38 10.18
CA ASN A 90 10.00 -22.65 11.62
C ASN A 90 8.95 -23.65 12.15
N GLY A 91 8.63 -24.69 11.36
CA GLY A 91 7.65 -25.71 11.72
C GLY A 91 6.18 -25.27 11.66
N LYS A 92 5.89 -24.08 11.14
CA LYS A 92 4.52 -23.56 10.93
C LYS A 92 4.25 -23.33 9.45
N VAL A 93 3.02 -23.58 9.01
CA VAL A 93 2.56 -23.22 7.66
C VAL A 93 2.43 -21.71 7.59
N VAL A 94 3.06 -21.07 6.61
CA VAL A 94 3.00 -19.62 6.39
C VAL A 94 2.30 -19.23 5.11
N ARG A 95 2.13 -20.19 4.18
CA ARG A 95 1.38 -20.00 2.95
C ARG A 95 0.69 -21.29 2.51
N GLU A 96 -0.57 -21.17 2.13
CA GLU A 96 -1.36 -22.20 1.48
C GLU A 96 -1.52 -21.77 0.01
N LYS A 97 -0.93 -22.54 -0.91
CA LYS A 97 -1.09 -22.31 -2.35
C LYS A 97 -2.41 -22.92 -2.79
N MET A 98 -3.30 -22.09 -3.32
CA MET A 98 -4.64 -22.54 -3.66
C MET A 98 -4.66 -23.11 -5.08
N GLU A 99 -5.47 -24.15 -5.31
CA GLU A 99 -5.70 -24.65 -6.67
C GLU A 99 -6.34 -23.58 -7.56
N CYS A 100 -7.21 -22.76 -6.97
CA CYS A 100 -7.91 -21.69 -7.64
C CYS A 100 -8.12 -20.48 -6.72
N GLY A 101 -8.10 -19.28 -7.30
CA GLY A 101 -8.13 -18.02 -6.56
C GLY A 101 -6.76 -17.60 -6.00
N PRO A 102 -6.72 -16.55 -5.16
CA PRO A 102 -5.49 -16.09 -4.52
C PRO A 102 -4.98 -17.11 -3.49
N ASP A 103 -3.66 -17.19 -3.35
CA ASP A 103 -3.01 -17.91 -2.25
C ASP A 103 -3.44 -17.34 -0.89
N ASN A 104 -3.35 -18.13 0.17
CA ASN A 104 -3.54 -17.62 1.52
C ASN A 104 -2.22 -17.53 2.27
N VAL A 105 -1.94 -16.38 2.87
CA VAL A 105 -0.91 -16.24 3.89
C VAL A 105 -1.49 -16.66 5.23
N VAL A 106 -0.77 -17.53 5.93
CA VAL A 106 -1.17 -18.04 7.24
C VAL A 106 -0.30 -17.37 8.30
N ALA A 107 -0.93 -16.60 9.19
CA ALA A 107 -0.27 -15.99 10.34
C ALA A 107 -0.90 -16.47 11.64
N TYR A 108 -0.15 -16.39 12.73
CA TYR A 108 -0.58 -16.88 14.03
C TYR A 108 -0.62 -15.73 15.01
N ASP A 109 -1.73 -15.56 15.72
CA ASP A 109 -1.83 -14.56 16.78
C ASP A 109 -1.08 -14.97 18.05
N ASP A 110 -1.12 -14.12 19.08
CA ASP A 110 -0.44 -14.34 20.35
C ASP A 110 -0.96 -15.56 21.13
N LYS A 111 -2.13 -16.09 20.77
CA LYS A 111 -2.70 -17.33 21.33
C LYS A 111 -2.33 -18.56 20.51
N GLY A 112 -1.55 -18.37 19.43
CA GLY A 112 -1.18 -19.43 18.50
C GLY A 112 -2.33 -19.85 17.56
N GLN A 113 -3.41 -19.08 17.47
CA GLN A 113 -4.50 -19.36 16.54
C GLN A 113 -4.10 -18.92 15.13
N ALA A 114 -4.33 -19.80 14.14
CA ALA A 114 -4.05 -19.52 12.74
C ALA A 114 -5.14 -18.65 12.11
N HIS A 115 -4.72 -17.60 11.40
CA HIS A 115 -5.53 -16.69 10.61
C HIS A 115 -5.06 -16.72 9.17
N ARG A 116 -6.00 -16.69 8.22
CA ARG A 116 -5.75 -16.79 6.78
C ARG A 116 -6.06 -15.45 6.11
N PHE A 117 -5.10 -14.94 5.37
CA PHE A 117 -5.19 -13.68 4.65
C PHE A 117 -5.09 -13.98 3.16
N PRO A 118 -6.16 -13.76 2.37
CA PRO A 118 -6.11 -13.90 0.93
C PRO A 118 -5.09 -12.93 0.33
N ASP A 119 -4.13 -13.46 -0.42
CA ASP A 119 -3.05 -12.71 -1.02
C ASP A 119 -3.47 -12.15 -2.39
N GLN A 120 -4.09 -10.98 -2.34
CA GLN A 120 -4.59 -10.29 -3.53
C GLN A 120 -3.48 -9.52 -4.22
N LYS A 121 -3.52 -9.51 -5.55
CA LYS A 121 -2.68 -8.63 -6.36
C LYS A 121 -2.96 -7.16 -6.05
N ILE A 122 -1.89 -6.36 -6.03
CA ILE A 122 -2.00 -4.90 -5.86
C ILE A 122 -2.49 -4.25 -7.15
N THR A 123 -3.76 -3.85 -7.17
CA THR A 123 -4.36 -3.11 -8.30
C THR A 123 -4.47 -1.60 -8.02
N LYS A 124 -4.36 -1.21 -6.75
CA LYS A 124 -4.32 0.17 -6.25
C LYS A 124 -3.43 0.21 -5.02
N LEU A 125 -2.72 1.32 -4.83
CA LEU A 125 -1.89 1.48 -3.63
C LEU A 125 -2.76 1.55 -2.37
N PRO A 126 -2.34 0.94 -1.26
CA PRO A 126 -3.06 1.03 0.00
C PRO A 126 -3.05 2.48 0.50
N VAL A 127 -4.21 3.05 0.81
CA VAL A 127 -4.30 4.45 1.26
C VAL A 127 -3.75 4.61 2.69
N ASP A 128 -3.89 3.60 3.56
CA ASP A 128 -3.49 3.69 4.97
C ASP A 128 -3.21 2.32 5.62
N PHE A 129 -3.22 1.23 4.85
CA PHE A 129 -3.09 -0.15 5.34
C PHE A 129 -4.11 -0.60 6.40
N SER A 130 -5.24 0.10 6.54
CA SER A 130 -6.30 -0.19 7.52
C SER A 130 -6.87 -1.61 7.42
N GLY A 131 -6.72 -2.29 6.28
CA GLY A 131 -7.13 -3.68 6.09
C GLY A 131 -6.27 -4.73 6.82
N ILE A 132 -5.15 -4.34 7.44
CA ILE A 132 -4.30 -5.24 8.24
C ILE A 132 -4.70 -5.14 9.72
N PRO A 133 -5.14 -6.23 10.38
CA PRO A 133 -5.46 -6.19 11.80
C PRO A 133 -4.29 -5.75 12.67
N ASP A 134 -4.52 -4.98 13.73
CA ASP A 134 -3.48 -4.40 14.60
C ASP A 134 -2.43 -5.41 15.10
N TRP A 135 -2.86 -6.61 15.51
CA TRP A 135 -1.94 -7.64 15.99
C TRP A 135 -1.00 -8.11 14.86
N ARG A 136 -1.53 -8.22 13.64
CA ARG A 136 -0.76 -8.60 12.46
C ARG A 136 0.13 -7.46 11.99
N LEU A 137 -0.37 -6.23 12.04
CA LEU A 137 0.39 -5.03 11.73
C LEU A 137 1.64 -4.91 12.63
N LYS A 138 1.50 -5.18 13.93
CA LYS A 138 2.63 -5.23 14.87
C LYS A 138 3.66 -6.30 14.47
N GLN A 139 3.22 -7.48 14.07
CA GLN A 139 4.11 -8.55 13.59
C GLN A 139 4.84 -8.17 12.29
N VAL A 140 4.13 -7.58 11.32
CA VAL A 140 4.73 -7.11 10.06
C VAL A 140 5.77 -6.03 10.36
N ASN A 141 5.40 -4.98 11.09
CA ASN A 141 6.31 -3.88 11.42
C ASN A 141 7.52 -4.33 12.25
N GLY A 142 7.35 -5.34 13.10
CA GLY A 142 8.44 -5.93 13.89
C GLY A 142 9.57 -6.52 13.04
N GLN A 143 9.32 -6.87 11.77
CA GLN A 143 10.33 -7.42 10.86
C GLN A 143 11.28 -6.35 10.30
N ALA A 144 10.89 -5.07 10.32
CA ALA A 144 11.69 -3.99 9.73
C ALA A 144 13.07 -3.89 10.39
N ASP A 145 13.17 -4.05 11.72
CA ASP A 145 14.45 -3.97 12.43
C ASP A 145 15.46 -5.01 11.97
N GLY A 146 15.01 -6.22 11.64
CA GLY A 146 15.88 -7.28 11.12
C GLY A 146 16.51 -6.92 9.77
N LEU A 147 15.83 -6.09 8.97
CA LEU A 147 16.29 -5.68 7.64
C LEU A 147 17.32 -4.54 7.70
N ILE A 148 17.24 -3.68 8.72
CA ILE A 148 18.05 -2.45 8.82
C ILE A 148 18.97 -2.36 10.05
N ASN A 149 19.04 -3.39 10.89
CA ASN A 149 19.87 -3.40 12.11
C ASN A 149 21.35 -3.05 11.82
N LYS A 150 21.88 -3.52 10.70
CA LYS A 150 23.28 -3.36 10.29
C LYS A 150 23.69 -1.91 9.98
N TYR A 151 22.74 -0.97 9.93
CA TYR A 151 22.96 0.47 9.72
C TYR A 151 22.81 1.30 11.00
N LYS A 152 22.48 0.68 12.12
CA LYS A 152 22.23 1.37 13.39
C LYS A 152 23.52 1.83 14.08
N ASP A 153 24.65 1.19 13.78
CA ASP A 153 25.81 1.20 14.68
C ASP A 153 27.09 1.83 14.07
N GLY A 154 27.00 2.53 12.94
CA GLY A 154 28.03 3.42 12.35
C GLY A 154 29.51 3.17 12.69
N LEU A 155 30.13 2.06 12.29
CA LEU A 155 31.49 1.71 12.73
C LEU A 155 32.47 1.26 11.66
N LYS A 156 33.59 2.00 11.58
CA LYS A 156 34.92 1.51 11.15
C LYS A 156 36.01 2.31 11.88
N PRO A 157 37.09 1.69 12.39
CA PRO A 157 38.33 1.69 11.58
C PRO A 157 38.87 0.35 11.07
N ASP A 158 38.28 -0.82 11.40
CA ASP A 158 38.87 -2.10 10.97
C ASP A 158 37.90 -3.28 10.73
N GLY A 159 36.58 -3.17 10.93
CA GLY A 159 35.66 -4.28 10.62
C GLY A 159 34.25 -3.85 10.28
N THR A 160 33.92 -3.75 9.00
CA THR A 160 33.53 -2.45 8.50
C THR A 160 32.08 -2.27 7.95
N LYS A 161 31.21 -1.47 8.61
CA LYS A 161 30.10 -0.68 7.99
C LYS A 161 30.07 0.74 8.53
N ASP A 162 30.22 1.74 7.67
CA ASP A 162 30.26 3.19 8.01
C ASP A 162 28.93 3.71 8.57
N GLY A 163 27.89 2.87 8.55
CA GLY A 163 26.54 3.22 8.96
C GLY A 163 25.71 3.82 7.84
N GLU A 164 26.30 3.99 6.65
CA GLU A 164 25.61 4.52 5.48
C GLU A 164 24.90 3.40 4.72
N ILE A 165 23.81 3.74 4.04
CA ILE A 165 23.06 2.81 3.19
C ILE A 165 23.12 3.27 1.74
N GLY A 166 23.58 2.38 0.85
CA GLY A 166 23.61 2.61 -0.59
C GLY A 166 22.31 2.20 -1.29
N PHE A 167 22.17 2.57 -2.56
CA PHE A 167 21.00 2.22 -3.38
C PHE A 167 20.93 0.72 -3.69
N ASN A 168 22.07 0.04 -3.83
CA ASN A 168 22.11 -1.42 -3.94
C ASN A 168 21.57 -2.10 -2.69
N ASP A 169 21.95 -1.59 -1.51
CA ASP A 169 21.48 -2.11 -0.24
C ASP A 169 19.95 -1.95 -0.11
N ILE A 170 19.42 -0.78 -0.47
CA ILE A 170 17.98 -0.54 -0.54
C ILE A 170 17.30 -1.53 -1.49
N SER A 171 17.84 -1.70 -2.71
CA SER A 171 17.34 -2.67 -3.70
C SER A 171 17.31 -4.09 -3.13
N ASN A 172 18.36 -4.49 -2.39
CA ASN A 172 18.43 -5.81 -1.77
C ASN A 172 17.36 -5.97 -0.70
N ILE A 173 17.15 -4.97 0.16
CA ILE A 173 16.08 -5.00 1.17
C ILE A 173 14.71 -5.13 0.51
N MET A 174 14.42 -4.35 -0.55
CA MET A 174 13.16 -4.49 -1.29
C MET A 174 13.02 -5.88 -1.91
N LYS A 175 14.08 -6.43 -2.51
CA LYS A 175 14.05 -7.79 -3.09
C LYS A 175 13.86 -8.86 -2.03
N ASP A 176 14.43 -8.69 -0.84
CA ASP A 176 14.25 -9.62 0.27
C ASP A 176 12.80 -9.59 0.76
N ILE A 177 12.19 -8.41 0.89
CA ILE A 177 10.75 -8.26 1.17
C ILE A 177 9.92 -8.93 0.06
N GLY A 178 10.27 -8.73 -1.21
CA GLY A 178 9.56 -9.33 -2.35
C GLY A 178 9.47 -10.85 -2.31
N LYS A 179 10.47 -11.52 -1.72
CA LYS A 179 10.57 -12.98 -1.55
C LYS A 179 9.88 -13.52 -0.30
N MET A 180 9.34 -12.66 0.57
CA MET A 180 8.72 -13.10 1.83
C MET A 180 7.41 -13.84 1.57
N GLU A 181 7.45 -15.17 1.68
CA GLU A 181 6.29 -16.06 1.52
C GLU A 181 5.27 -15.94 2.67
N ASN A 182 5.71 -15.46 3.83
CA ASN A 182 4.91 -15.27 5.04
C ASN A 182 4.15 -13.93 5.09
N LEU A 183 4.17 -13.15 4.00
CA LEU A 183 3.50 -11.86 3.88
C LEU A 183 2.63 -11.83 2.62
N THR A 184 1.48 -11.16 2.68
CA THR A 184 0.71 -10.79 1.48
C THR A 184 1.38 -9.64 0.74
N GLU A 185 1.01 -9.38 -0.50
CA GLU A 185 1.53 -8.25 -1.28
C GLU A 185 1.24 -6.90 -0.60
N VAL A 186 0.09 -6.76 0.07
CA VAL A 186 -0.25 -5.55 0.85
C VAL A 186 0.65 -5.43 2.07
N GLU A 187 0.93 -6.54 2.76
CA GLU A 187 1.82 -6.55 3.93
C GLU A 187 3.28 -6.27 3.55
N LYS A 188 3.74 -6.73 2.37
CA LYS A 188 5.05 -6.37 1.80
C LYS A 188 5.16 -4.85 1.59
N CYS A 189 4.13 -4.23 1.01
CA CYS A 189 4.07 -2.77 0.86
C CYS A 189 4.12 -2.04 2.22
N ARG A 190 3.44 -2.58 3.25
CA ARG A 190 3.48 -2.00 4.60
C ARG A 190 4.87 -2.12 5.23
N LEU A 191 5.51 -3.28 5.10
CA LEU A 191 6.84 -3.54 5.62
C LEU A 191 7.86 -2.61 4.97
N TRP A 192 7.79 -2.40 3.66
CA TRP A 192 8.66 -1.44 2.98
C TRP A 192 8.46 -0.01 3.52
N SER A 193 7.21 0.42 3.70
CA SER A 193 6.90 1.73 4.27
C SER A 193 7.50 1.88 5.68
N GLU A 194 7.43 0.82 6.50
CA GLU A 194 8.04 0.78 7.83
C GLU A 194 9.57 0.88 7.76
N VAL A 195 10.21 0.14 6.84
CA VAL A 195 11.66 0.20 6.62
C VAL A 195 12.09 1.63 6.31
N LYS A 196 11.42 2.30 5.36
CA LYS A 196 11.70 3.69 4.99
C LYS A 196 11.57 4.63 6.20
N LEU A 197 10.46 4.53 6.94
CA LEU A 197 10.23 5.36 8.13
C LEU A 197 11.30 5.15 9.19
N ARG A 198 11.73 3.90 9.44
CA ARG A 198 12.77 3.60 10.44
C ARG A 198 14.17 4.02 10.02
N LEU A 199 14.52 3.94 8.73
CA LEU A 199 15.77 4.50 8.22
C LEU A 199 15.83 6.01 8.50
N GLY A 200 14.75 6.73 8.21
CA GLY A 200 14.62 8.16 8.50
C GLY A 200 14.68 8.48 10.00
N ALA A 201 13.91 7.76 10.82
CA ALA A 201 13.89 7.97 12.27
C ALA A 201 15.25 7.69 12.95
N ARG A 202 16.10 6.87 12.33
CA ARG A 202 17.45 6.57 12.80
C ARG A 202 18.51 7.54 12.25
N GLY A 203 18.15 8.41 11.31
CA GLY A 203 19.10 9.30 10.64
C GLY A 203 20.17 8.53 9.87
N VAL A 204 19.83 7.38 9.29
CA VAL A 204 20.78 6.58 8.49
C VAL A 204 21.20 7.39 7.25
N PRO A 205 22.49 7.73 7.09
CA PRO A 205 22.94 8.51 5.93
C PRO A 205 22.88 7.69 4.63
N ILE A 206 22.67 8.38 3.50
CA ILE A 206 22.69 7.75 2.17
C ILE A 206 24.08 7.81 1.57
N LEU A 207 24.48 6.70 0.98
CA LEU A 207 25.64 6.60 0.10
C LEU A 207 25.19 6.54 -1.35
N ASP A 208 25.00 7.70 -1.99
CA ASP A 208 24.53 7.86 -3.39
C ASP A 208 25.54 7.40 -4.47
N LYS A 209 26.64 6.72 -4.10
CA LYS A 209 27.73 6.39 -5.05
C LYS A 209 27.27 5.43 -6.15
N ASP A 210 26.28 4.61 -5.83
CA ASP A 210 25.66 3.64 -6.71
C ASP A 210 24.26 4.07 -7.19
N GLU A 211 23.88 5.33 -6.95
CA GLU A 211 22.71 5.97 -7.55
C GLU A 211 23.04 6.46 -8.97
N LYS A 212 22.05 6.44 -9.86
CA LYS A 212 22.19 7.09 -11.16
C LYS A 212 22.47 8.59 -11.03
N PRO A 213 23.47 9.15 -11.74
CA PRO A 213 23.90 10.53 -11.51
C PRO A 213 22.82 11.59 -11.73
N GLU A 214 21.85 11.32 -12.61
CA GLU A 214 20.73 12.22 -12.88
C GLU A 214 19.69 12.28 -11.74
N MET A 215 19.64 11.30 -10.84
CA MET A 215 18.66 11.24 -9.74
C MET A 215 19.18 11.85 -8.43
N VAL A 216 20.48 12.10 -8.33
CA VAL A 216 21.11 12.68 -7.14
C VAL A 216 20.51 14.06 -6.86
N ASP A 217 19.94 14.23 -5.66
CA ASP A 217 19.40 15.49 -5.17
C ASP A 217 20.42 16.63 -5.33
N SER A 218 20.07 17.59 -6.19
CA SER A 218 20.95 18.71 -6.53
C SER A 218 20.93 19.83 -5.47
N TRP A 219 19.97 19.83 -4.55
CA TRP A 219 19.83 20.79 -3.46
C TRP A 219 20.50 20.32 -2.18
N HIS A 220 20.33 19.05 -1.79
CA HIS A 220 20.84 18.55 -0.50
C HIS A 220 21.99 17.53 -0.63
N GLY A 221 22.25 17.01 -1.83
CA GLY A 221 23.20 15.91 -2.05
C GLY A 221 22.83 14.65 -1.23
N LYS A 222 23.83 13.87 -0.82
CA LYS A 222 23.74 12.62 -0.03
C LYS A 222 22.91 12.64 1.27
N LYS A 223 22.36 13.78 1.67
CA LYS A 223 21.82 14.00 3.03
C LYS A 223 20.33 13.71 3.18
N ASP A 224 19.58 13.64 2.09
CA ASP A 224 18.13 13.41 2.16
C ASP A 224 17.74 12.09 1.49
N ILE A 225 17.21 11.16 2.29
CA ILE A 225 16.72 9.87 1.79
C ILE A 225 15.35 10.02 1.11
N GLY A 226 14.68 11.16 1.35
CA GLY A 226 13.30 11.44 1.00
C GLY A 226 13.04 11.59 -0.49
N HIS A 227 13.97 12.18 -1.24
CA HIS A 227 13.79 12.41 -2.68
C HIS A 227 13.66 11.10 -3.47
N ALA A 228 14.40 10.07 -3.07
CA ALA A 228 14.48 8.81 -3.79
C ALA A 228 13.62 7.68 -3.18
N LEU A 229 12.94 7.89 -2.04
CA LEU A 229 12.19 6.84 -1.34
C LEU A 229 10.83 7.33 -0.85
N ILE A 230 9.77 6.60 -1.22
CA ILE A 230 8.40 6.87 -0.78
C ILE A 230 7.89 5.79 0.19
N THR A 231 6.93 6.17 1.03
CA THR A 231 6.04 5.18 1.66
C THR A 231 4.98 4.75 0.64
N MET A 232 4.44 3.54 0.75
CA MET A 232 3.49 3.02 -0.25
C MET A 232 2.07 3.58 -0.09
N ASP A 233 1.83 4.32 1.00
CA ASP A 233 0.64 5.14 1.25
C ASP A 233 0.86 6.62 0.88
N ASP A 234 1.95 6.94 0.17
CA ASP A 234 2.23 8.31 -0.25
C ASP A 234 1.11 8.87 -1.14
N GLY A 235 0.45 9.93 -0.66
CA GLY A 235 -0.70 10.51 -1.35
C GLY A 235 -0.35 11.20 -2.67
N TYR A 236 0.87 11.73 -2.80
CA TYR A 236 1.28 12.48 -3.97
C TYR A 236 1.60 11.54 -5.15
N HIS A 237 2.55 10.63 -4.98
CA HIS A 237 2.93 9.65 -5.98
C HIS A 237 1.84 8.59 -6.16
N GLY A 238 1.32 8.08 -5.05
CA GLY A 238 0.47 6.90 -5.02
C GLY A 238 -1.01 7.14 -5.30
N ASN A 239 -1.54 8.33 -5.00
CA ASN A 239 -2.94 8.66 -5.26
C ASN A 239 -3.11 9.68 -6.41
N PHE A 240 -2.21 10.65 -6.54
CA PHE A 240 -2.33 11.70 -7.55
C PHE A 240 -1.58 11.39 -8.85
N LEU A 241 -0.27 11.15 -8.79
CA LEU A 241 0.57 11.02 -10.00
C LEU A 241 0.35 9.70 -10.75
N ILE A 242 0.14 8.58 -10.06
CA ILE A 242 -0.01 7.24 -10.69
C ILE A 242 -1.20 7.14 -11.66
N ASN A 243 -2.18 8.04 -11.50
CA ASN A 243 -3.40 8.09 -12.31
C ASN A 243 -3.30 9.03 -13.51
N LYS A 244 -2.17 9.73 -13.66
CA LYS A 244 -1.86 10.60 -14.81
C LYS A 244 -1.13 9.85 -15.91
N THR A 245 -1.13 10.37 -17.13
CA THR A 245 -0.18 9.92 -18.16
C THR A 245 1.27 10.24 -17.74
N PRO A 246 2.30 9.64 -18.35
CA PRO A 246 3.69 10.01 -18.08
C PRO A 246 3.94 11.52 -18.24
N GLU A 247 3.43 12.12 -19.32
CA GLU A 247 3.64 13.54 -19.63
C GLU A 247 2.94 14.46 -18.63
N GLU A 248 1.71 14.12 -18.24
CA GLU A 248 0.96 14.87 -17.23
C GLU A 248 1.60 14.77 -15.85
N ALA A 249 2.14 13.60 -15.50
CA ALA A 249 2.84 13.41 -14.24
C ALA A 249 4.16 14.20 -14.21
N THR A 250 4.96 14.15 -15.28
CA THR A 250 6.20 14.95 -15.40
C THR A 250 5.91 16.44 -15.25
N LYS A 251 4.86 16.95 -15.90
CA LYS A 251 4.46 18.36 -15.75
C LYS A 251 4.05 18.70 -14.32
N ALA A 252 3.32 17.82 -13.65
CA ALA A 252 2.91 18.03 -12.26
C ALA A 252 4.11 18.00 -11.30
N ILE A 253 5.07 17.09 -11.52
CA ILE A 253 6.32 17.04 -10.76
C ILE A 253 7.13 18.32 -10.97
N GLN A 254 7.32 18.76 -12.22
CA GLN A 254 8.02 20.01 -12.52
C GLN A 254 7.37 21.23 -11.85
N ALA A 255 6.04 21.29 -11.86
CA ALA A 255 5.29 22.35 -11.19
C ALA A 255 5.47 22.33 -9.66
N HIS A 256 5.60 21.14 -9.07
CA HIS A 256 5.91 20.98 -7.65
C HIS A 256 7.31 21.51 -7.32
N GLU A 257 8.30 21.12 -8.12
CA GLU A 257 9.73 21.45 -7.93
C GLU A 257 10.07 22.92 -8.25
N ASP A 258 9.33 23.57 -9.14
CA ASP A 258 9.49 25.01 -9.42
C ASP A 258 8.57 25.91 -8.58
N GLY A 259 7.71 25.29 -7.75
CA GLY A 259 6.76 25.95 -6.87
C GLY A 259 5.61 26.67 -7.57
N SER A 260 5.34 26.32 -8.84
CA SER A 260 4.15 26.76 -9.55
C SER A 260 2.91 25.91 -9.24
N ASP A 261 3.05 24.84 -8.46
CA ASP A 261 1.92 24.14 -7.86
C ASP A 261 1.25 24.94 -6.74
N ASP A 262 -0.06 24.77 -6.58
CA ASP A 262 -0.90 25.60 -5.71
C ASP A 262 -0.78 25.23 -4.22
N THR A 263 0.36 24.67 -3.79
CA THR A 263 0.56 24.21 -2.41
C THR A 263 0.88 25.37 -1.47
N LYS A 264 0.11 25.45 -0.37
CA LYS A 264 0.23 26.52 0.63
C LYS A 264 1.55 26.38 1.42
N ARG A 265 2.62 27.01 0.97
CA ARG A 265 3.83 27.25 1.78
C ARG A 265 3.58 28.40 2.76
N SER A 266 4.18 28.35 3.95
CA SER A 266 4.21 29.52 4.85
C SER A 266 5.01 30.65 4.21
N ILE A 267 4.78 31.92 4.58
CA ILE A 267 5.50 33.07 3.99
C ILE A 267 7.03 32.90 4.09
N VAL A 268 7.51 32.41 5.24
CA VAL A 268 8.94 32.15 5.47
C VAL A 268 9.43 30.99 4.62
N GLY A 269 8.64 29.91 4.50
CA GLY A 269 8.97 28.77 3.65
C GLY A 269 9.02 29.12 2.16
N GLU A 270 8.10 29.96 1.70
CA GLU A 270 8.06 30.47 0.33
C GLU A 270 9.30 31.33 0.00
N ALA A 271 9.71 32.19 0.93
CA ALA A 271 10.91 33.02 0.76
C ALA A 271 12.20 32.17 0.70
N MET A 272 12.33 31.16 1.57
CA MET A 272 13.46 30.22 1.54
C MET A 272 13.47 29.41 0.23
N PHE A 273 12.31 28.91 -0.19
CA PHE A 273 12.15 28.13 -1.43
C PHE A 273 12.54 28.94 -2.67
N ARG A 274 12.02 30.17 -2.82
CA ARG A 274 12.39 31.05 -3.93
C ARG A 274 13.87 31.41 -3.93
N GLY A 275 14.46 31.59 -2.74
CA GLY A 275 15.90 31.80 -2.59
C GLY A 275 16.70 30.58 -3.07
N ALA A 276 16.29 29.37 -2.72
CA ALA A 276 16.91 28.13 -3.18
C ALA A 276 16.77 27.96 -4.71
N LEU A 277 15.58 28.18 -5.26
CA LEU A 277 15.32 28.11 -6.71
C LEU A 277 16.22 29.10 -7.49
N LEU A 278 16.44 30.30 -6.97
CA LEU A 278 17.29 31.31 -7.60
C LEU A 278 18.77 30.87 -7.65
N VAL A 279 19.25 30.19 -6.61
CA VAL A 279 20.66 29.80 -6.46
C VAL A 279 20.96 28.47 -7.15
N TYR A 280 20.07 27.49 -7.01
CA TYR A 280 20.29 26.11 -7.40
C TYR A 280 19.46 25.68 -8.63
N GLY A 281 18.47 26.47 -9.03
CA GLY A 281 17.51 26.10 -10.08
C GLY A 281 16.51 25.03 -9.60
N ILE A 282 15.71 24.51 -10.54
CA ILE A 282 14.78 23.39 -10.29
C ILE A 282 15.59 22.17 -9.86
N ASN A 283 15.13 21.44 -8.83
CA ASN A 283 15.76 20.21 -8.40
C ASN A 283 15.56 19.08 -9.42
N LYS A 284 16.44 19.00 -10.41
CA LYS A 284 16.32 17.98 -11.46
C LYS A 284 16.44 16.56 -10.89
N GLY A 285 17.23 16.37 -9.82
CA GLY A 285 17.34 15.09 -9.11
C GLY A 285 15.96 14.60 -8.65
N ASP A 286 15.21 15.44 -7.94
CA ASP A 286 13.86 15.13 -7.44
C ASP A 286 12.87 14.89 -8.58
N VAL A 287 12.99 15.61 -9.71
CA VAL A 287 12.19 15.33 -10.91
C VAL A 287 12.45 13.92 -11.42
N TYR A 288 13.71 13.56 -11.67
CA TYR A 288 14.09 12.25 -12.21
C TYR A 288 13.77 11.12 -11.21
N ALA A 289 14.00 11.34 -9.92
CA ALA A 289 13.67 10.41 -8.86
C ALA A 289 12.14 10.18 -8.78
N SER A 290 11.33 11.24 -8.81
CA SER A 290 9.86 11.13 -8.82
C SER A 290 9.34 10.39 -10.04
N GLU A 291 9.91 10.64 -11.22
CA GLU A 291 9.59 9.87 -12.44
C GLU A 291 9.98 8.39 -12.31
N GLY A 292 11.15 8.11 -11.72
CA GLY A 292 11.62 6.77 -11.42
C GLY A 292 10.68 6.02 -10.46
N GLN A 293 10.26 6.67 -9.38
CA GLN A 293 9.26 6.16 -8.44
C GLN A 293 7.96 5.81 -9.15
N LEU A 294 7.49 6.71 -10.01
CA LEU A 294 6.25 6.52 -10.74
C LEU A 294 6.28 5.32 -11.69
N ARG A 295 7.43 5.07 -12.33
CA ARG A 295 7.64 3.86 -13.16
C ARG A 295 7.56 2.59 -12.29
N ALA A 296 8.23 2.56 -11.14
CA ALA A 296 8.18 1.44 -10.20
C ALA A 296 6.76 1.18 -9.67
N LEU A 297 6.04 2.23 -9.28
CA LEU A 297 4.64 2.12 -8.84
C LEU A 297 3.70 1.61 -9.95
N ARG A 298 3.94 2.01 -11.20
CA ARG A 298 3.18 1.50 -12.34
C ARG A 298 3.46 0.02 -12.61
N GLU A 299 4.70 -0.45 -12.42
CA GLU A 299 5.02 -1.88 -12.49
C GLU A 299 4.35 -2.66 -11.35
N LEU A 300 4.32 -2.12 -10.12
CA LEU A 300 3.55 -2.70 -9.01
C LEU A 300 2.09 -2.91 -9.41
N ARG A 301 1.44 -1.87 -9.96
CA ARG A 301 0.03 -1.92 -10.37
C ARG A 301 -0.20 -2.86 -11.56
N SER A 302 0.73 -2.90 -12.49
CA SER A 302 0.65 -3.71 -13.72
C SER A 302 0.79 -5.20 -13.43
N LYS A 303 1.76 -5.57 -12.59
CA LYS A 303 2.07 -6.98 -12.26
C LYS A 303 1.34 -7.47 -11.01
N GLY A 304 0.97 -6.54 -10.13
CA GLY A 304 0.28 -6.81 -8.88
C GLY A 304 1.18 -7.26 -7.73
N THR A 305 2.51 -7.20 -7.87
CA THR A 305 3.47 -7.75 -6.90
C THR A 305 4.55 -6.74 -6.49
N PHE A 306 4.93 -6.77 -5.21
CA PHE A 306 6.02 -6.00 -4.64
C PHE A 306 7.38 -6.37 -5.25
N SER A 307 7.56 -7.62 -5.70
CA SER A 307 8.76 -8.01 -6.43
C SER A 307 8.94 -7.20 -7.73
N ALA A 308 7.86 -6.96 -8.48
CA ALA A 308 7.92 -6.14 -9.69
C ALA A 308 8.26 -4.68 -9.37
N TYR A 309 7.71 -4.14 -8.29
CA TYR A 309 8.10 -2.83 -7.76
C TYR A 309 9.60 -2.77 -7.47
N ALA A 310 10.13 -3.75 -6.72
CA ALA A 310 11.53 -3.80 -6.31
C ALA A 310 12.49 -3.91 -7.51
N GLU A 311 12.14 -4.73 -8.51
CA GLU A 311 12.91 -4.90 -9.73
C GLU A 311 12.94 -3.61 -10.56
N GLU A 312 11.79 -2.99 -10.76
CA GLU A 312 11.69 -1.76 -11.51
C GLU A 312 12.37 -0.60 -10.78
N TRP A 313 12.19 -0.48 -9.46
CA TRP A 313 12.91 0.51 -8.66
C TRP A 313 14.43 0.31 -8.78
N THR A 314 14.93 -0.94 -8.69
CA THR A 314 16.36 -1.22 -8.92
C THR A 314 16.80 -0.69 -10.29
N ARG A 315 16.02 -0.97 -11.34
CA ARG A 315 16.33 -0.53 -12.71
C ARG A 315 16.35 0.99 -12.85
N GLN A 316 15.49 1.70 -12.11
CA GLN A 316 15.41 3.15 -12.17
C GLN A 316 16.56 3.82 -11.41
N PHE A 317 16.91 3.35 -10.23
CA PHE A 317 17.81 4.09 -9.33
C PHE A 317 19.23 3.56 -9.26
N VAL A 318 19.44 2.25 -9.45
CA VAL A 318 20.73 1.60 -9.19
C VAL A 318 21.61 1.59 -10.43
N ARG A 319 22.88 1.92 -10.26
CA ARG A 319 23.94 1.70 -11.25
C ARG A 319 24.46 0.27 -11.18
N PRO A 320 24.18 -0.58 -12.18
CA PRO A 320 24.61 -1.98 -12.13
C PRO A 320 26.12 -2.16 -12.25
N GLU A 321 26.82 -1.19 -12.84
CA GLU A 321 28.26 -1.24 -13.11
C GLU A 321 29.14 -0.86 -11.91
N ILE A 322 28.54 -0.34 -10.83
CA ILE A 322 29.25 0.17 -9.66
C ILE A 322 28.81 -0.56 -8.37
N ASP A 323 29.75 -0.85 -7.48
CA ASP A 323 29.48 -1.34 -6.13
C ASP A 323 28.98 -0.22 -5.20
N GLN A 324 28.48 -0.56 -4.02
CA GLN A 324 27.99 0.44 -3.07
C GLN A 324 29.04 1.49 -2.65
N TYR A 325 30.34 1.26 -2.88
CA TYR A 325 31.43 2.16 -2.53
C TYR A 325 31.94 3.00 -3.72
N GLY A 326 31.27 2.95 -4.88
CA GLY A 326 31.67 3.73 -6.04
C GLY A 326 32.76 3.07 -6.90
N LYS A 327 33.08 1.79 -6.70
CA LYS A 327 34.09 1.05 -7.47
C LYS A 327 33.43 0.24 -8.59
N PRO A 328 34.10 0.07 -9.75
CA PRO A 328 33.64 -0.87 -10.77
C PRO A 328 33.49 -2.29 -10.20
N ARG A 329 32.46 -3.01 -10.64
CA ARG A 329 32.23 -4.41 -10.29
C ARG A 329 33.04 -5.39 -11.14
#